data_AF-D6Z8J0-F1
#
_entry.id   AF-D6Z8J0-F1
#
_cell.length_a   1.000
_cell.length_b   1.000
_cell.length_c   1.000
_cell.angle_alpha   90.00
_cell.angle_beta   90.00
_cell.angle_gamma   90.00
#
_symmetry.space_group_name_H-M   'P 1'
#
loop_
_entity.id
_entity.type
_entity.pdbx_description
1 polymer ?
#
loop_
_entity_poly.entity_id
_entity_poly.type
_entity_poly.pdbx_seq_one_letter_code
_entity_poly.pdbx_strand_id
1 'polypeptide(L)'
;MSTNFDLLEYGSQVYEKVDTFPAGKQLLFEAGLCEVLYTLVVVLAEDENPPRLAAYRQGLDVIRLVAQGDPQPEAVVLQARDAVDSLIPDDDAPGWSWATPLWQNVGISVYYTLGVVAGDGEAGFPLSHYIEAADYIAQSTSGLNTPLASIEREPIVVQARQVVADMVQTLENMDVTLDAVAVYYSQLAEAGRSLASIAERLREDARNRGVNI
;
A
#
# COMPACT_ATOMS: atom_id res chain seq x y z
N MET A 1 28.84 0.59 -13.82
CA MET A 1 28.22 1.84 -13.36
C MET A 1 26.94 1.43 -12.66
N SER A 2 26.89 1.57 -11.34
CA SER A 2 25.69 1.27 -10.54
C SER A 2 24.82 2.51 -10.60
N THR A 3 23.75 2.48 -11.39
CA THR A 3 22.63 3.40 -11.21
C THR A 3 22.03 3.04 -9.87
N ASN A 4 22.27 3.86 -8.84
CA ASN A 4 21.44 3.81 -7.64
C ASN A 4 20.01 4.09 -8.11
N PHE A 5 19.11 3.13 -7.96
CA PHE A 5 17.70 3.38 -8.20
C PHE A 5 17.17 4.35 -7.16
N ASP A 6 16.63 5.46 -7.67
CA ASP A 6 16.00 6.47 -6.84
C ASP A 6 14.50 6.18 -6.79
N LEU A 7 14.01 5.81 -5.60
CA LEU A 7 12.58 5.60 -5.33
C LEU A 7 11.76 6.84 -5.71
N LEU A 8 12.36 8.04 -5.59
CA LEU A 8 11.73 9.31 -5.97
C LEU A 8 11.58 9.43 -7.49
N GLU A 9 12.58 8.98 -8.26
CA GLU A 9 12.51 9.01 -9.72
C GLU A 9 11.43 8.05 -10.24
N TYR A 10 11.35 6.83 -9.67
CA TYR A 10 10.29 5.89 -10.02
C TYR A 10 8.90 6.41 -9.65
N GLY A 11 8.73 6.95 -8.45
CA GLY A 11 7.48 7.57 -8.02
C GLY A 11 7.03 8.69 -8.96
N SER A 12 7.96 9.57 -9.35
CA SER A 12 7.70 10.66 -10.31
C SER A 12 7.22 10.13 -11.66
N GLN A 13 7.85 9.09 -12.22
CA GLN A 13 7.45 8.52 -13.51
C GLN A 13 6.05 7.88 -13.48
N VAL A 14 5.66 7.30 -12.34
CA VAL A 14 4.31 6.74 -12.16
C VAL A 14 3.28 7.88 -12.05
N TYR A 15 3.55 8.90 -11.22
CA TYR A 15 2.62 10.03 -11.06
C TYR A 15 2.49 10.87 -12.33
N GLU A 16 3.55 11.04 -13.12
CA GLU A 16 3.46 11.66 -14.45
C GLU A 16 2.39 11.01 -15.35
N LYS A 17 2.13 9.71 -15.17
CA LYS A 17 1.06 9.00 -15.89
C LYS A 17 -0.28 9.14 -15.16
N VAL A 18 -0.31 8.89 -13.85
CA VAL A 18 -1.56 8.89 -13.07
C VAL A 18 -2.20 10.27 -13.02
N ASP A 19 -1.41 11.35 -13.00
CA ASP A 19 -1.91 12.73 -12.99
C ASP A 19 -2.68 13.09 -14.27
N THR A 20 -2.49 12.35 -15.36
CA THR A 20 -3.26 12.52 -16.60
C THR A 20 -4.64 11.86 -16.54
N PHE A 21 -4.88 10.99 -15.57
CA PHE A 21 -6.16 10.32 -15.41
C PHE A 21 -7.24 11.27 -14.85
N PRO A 22 -8.52 11.04 -15.17
CA PRO A 22 -9.62 11.69 -14.46
C PRO A 22 -9.59 11.37 -12.96
N ALA A 23 -10.08 12.29 -12.13
CA ALA A 23 -10.05 12.18 -10.66
C ALA A 23 -10.57 10.84 -10.12
N GLY A 24 -11.63 10.27 -10.69
CA GLY A 24 -12.16 8.96 -10.28
C GLY A 24 -11.15 7.82 -10.48
N LYS A 25 -10.35 7.86 -11.55
CA LYS A 25 -9.29 6.87 -11.81
C LYS A 25 -8.06 7.10 -10.93
N GLN A 26 -7.74 8.36 -10.59
CA GLN A 26 -6.70 8.68 -9.61
C GLN A 26 -7.07 8.12 -8.22
N LEU A 27 -8.32 8.32 -7.78
CA LEU A 27 -8.82 7.75 -6.54
C LEU A 27 -8.81 6.21 -6.55
N LEU A 28 -9.18 5.57 -7.68
CA LEU A 28 -9.09 4.11 -7.82
C LEU A 28 -7.65 3.61 -7.72
N PHE A 29 -6.68 4.34 -8.27
CA PHE A 29 -5.26 4.01 -8.16
C PHE A 29 -4.80 4.06 -6.69
N GLU A 30 -5.09 5.16 -5.99
CA GLU A 30 -4.74 5.32 -4.57
C GLU A 30 -5.42 4.28 -3.68
N ALA A 31 -6.73 4.08 -3.86
CA ALA A 31 -7.49 3.06 -3.16
C ALA A 31 -6.89 1.67 -3.41
N GLY A 32 -6.46 1.41 -4.65
CA GLY A 32 -5.86 0.14 -5.01
C GLY A 32 -4.55 -0.14 -4.30
N LEU A 33 -3.67 0.86 -4.20
CA LEU A 33 -2.43 0.76 -3.42
C LEU A 33 -2.73 0.47 -1.94
N CYS A 34 -3.71 1.15 -1.37
CA CYS A 34 -4.13 0.94 0.02
C CYS A 34 -4.67 -0.47 0.26
N GLU A 35 -5.45 -1.04 -0.67
CA GLU A 35 -5.96 -2.42 -0.58
C GLU A 35 -4.85 -3.47 -0.63
N VAL A 36 -3.84 -3.27 -1.48
CA VAL A 36 -2.69 -4.18 -1.57
C VAL A 36 -1.85 -4.09 -0.30
N LEU A 37 -1.60 -2.88 0.20
CA LEU A 37 -0.94 -2.63 1.49
C LEU A 37 -1.69 -3.30 2.66
N TYR A 38 -3.00 -3.11 2.74
CA TYR A 38 -3.83 -3.73 3.78
C TYR A 38 -3.76 -5.25 3.72
N THR A 39 -3.85 -5.84 2.52
CA THR A 39 -3.72 -7.29 2.33
C THR A 39 -2.38 -7.82 2.83
N LEU A 40 -1.29 -7.10 2.54
CA LEU A 40 0.06 -7.43 3.00
C LEU A 40 0.12 -7.51 4.53
N VAL A 41 -0.47 -6.54 5.22
CA VAL A 41 -0.48 -6.50 6.68
C VAL A 41 -1.40 -7.55 7.30
N VAL A 42 -2.59 -7.77 6.73
CA VAL A 42 -3.48 -8.85 7.19
C VAL A 42 -2.73 -10.17 7.18
N VAL A 43 -2.04 -10.51 6.09
CA VAL A 43 -1.33 -11.79 5.99
C VAL A 43 -0.14 -11.85 6.96
N LEU A 44 0.65 -10.78 7.08
CA LEU A 44 1.90 -10.80 7.85
C LEU A 44 1.72 -10.59 9.35
N ALA A 45 0.59 -10.04 9.79
CA ALA A 45 0.42 -9.50 11.13
C ALA A 45 -1.03 -9.57 11.67
N GLU A 46 -1.92 -10.42 11.14
CA GLU A 46 -3.35 -10.47 11.50
C GLU A 46 -3.61 -10.40 13.02
N ASP A 47 -2.85 -11.19 13.77
CA ASP A 47 -3.03 -11.39 15.21
C ASP A 47 -2.43 -10.27 16.08
N GLU A 48 -1.70 -9.32 15.50
CA GLU A 48 -0.99 -8.31 16.29
C GLU A 48 -1.91 -7.23 16.85
N ASN A 49 -2.93 -6.79 16.08
CA ASN A 49 -3.82 -5.70 16.51
C ASN A 49 -5.18 -5.71 15.77
N PRO A 50 -6.16 -6.51 16.23
CA PRO A 50 -7.48 -6.57 15.61
C PRO A 50 -8.23 -5.22 15.54
N PRO A 51 -8.18 -4.34 16.57
CA PRO A 51 -8.78 -3.01 16.47
C PRO A 51 -8.22 -2.17 15.31
N ARG A 52 -6.91 -2.22 15.08
CA ARG A 52 -6.26 -1.51 13.97
C ARG A 52 -6.71 -2.03 12.61
N LEU A 53 -6.81 -3.35 12.43
CA LEU A 53 -7.35 -3.95 11.20
C LEU A 53 -8.78 -3.51 10.92
N ALA A 54 -9.62 -3.48 11.95
CA ALA A 54 -11.01 -3.06 11.82
C ALA A 54 -11.12 -1.59 11.38
N ALA A 55 -10.34 -0.70 11.99
CA ALA A 55 -10.32 0.72 11.62
C ALA A 55 -9.81 0.93 10.18
N TYR A 56 -8.72 0.27 9.80
CA TYR A 56 -8.16 0.39 8.45
C TYR A 56 -9.13 -0.15 7.40
N ARG A 57 -9.81 -1.27 7.69
CA ARG A 57 -10.84 -1.84 6.81
C ARG A 57 -12.02 -0.89 6.65
N GLN A 58 -12.50 -0.30 7.75
CA GLN A 58 -13.59 0.67 7.72
C GLN A 58 -13.22 1.89 6.85
N GLY A 59 -12.01 2.42 6.99
CA GLY A 59 -11.51 3.51 6.15
C GLY A 59 -11.49 3.15 4.66
N LEU A 60 -10.96 1.97 4.33
CA LEU A 60 -10.95 1.47 2.96
C LEU A 60 -12.36 1.23 2.39
N ASP A 61 -13.32 0.79 3.21
CA ASP A 61 -14.70 0.60 2.75
C ASP A 61 -15.37 1.92 2.39
N VAL A 62 -15.10 2.99 3.16
CA VAL A 62 -15.54 4.36 2.82
C VAL A 62 -14.90 4.81 1.49
N ILE A 63 -13.57 4.64 1.34
CA ILE A 63 -12.85 4.98 0.10
C ILE A 63 -13.46 4.21 -1.09
N ARG A 64 -13.71 2.90 -0.93
CA ARG A 64 -14.25 2.03 -1.97
C ARG A 64 -15.62 2.49 -2.45
N LEU A 65 -16.52 2.84 -1.54
CA LEU A 65 -17.86 3.34 -1.90
C LEU A 65 -17.76 4.62 -2.73
N VAL A 66 -16.91 5.56 -2.32
CA VAL A 66 -16.71 6.81 -3.08
C VAL A 66 -16.06 6.55 -4.45
N ALA A 67 -15.07 5.65 -4.52
CA ALA A 67 -14.44 5.25 -5.77
C ALA A 67 -15.42 4.55 -6.74
N GLN A 68 -16.49 3.94 -6.22
CA GLN A 68 -17.59 3.37 -6.99
C GLN A 68 -18.67 4.39 -7.40
N GLY A 69 -18.51 5.66 -7.03
CA GLY A 69 -19.44 6.74 -7.32
C GLY A 69 -20.55 6.90 -6.29
N ASP A 70 -20.43 6.29 -5.11
CA ASP A 70 -21.37 6.45 -3.98
C ASP A 70 -20.82 7.45 -2.95
N PRO A 71 -21.22 8.74 -3.01
CA PRO A 71 -20.69 9.77 -2.13
C PRO A 71 -21.09 9.50 -0.68
N GLN A 72 -20.10 9.61 0.22
CA GLN A 72 -20.32 9.39 1.64
C GLN A 72 -20.53 10.73 2.38
N PRO A 73 -21.34 10.75 3.46
CA PRO A 73 -21.47 11.95 4.29
C PRO A 73 -20.13 12.36 4.89
N GLU A 74 -19.84 13.66 4.92
CA GLU A 74 -18.58 14.22 5.46
C GLU A 74 -18.27 13.69 6.88
N ALA A 75 -19.28 13.62 7.75
CA ALA A 75 -19.13 13.09 9.11
C ALA A 75 -18.67 11.62 9.13
N VAL A 76 -19.07 10.81 8.16
CA VAL A 76 -18.64 9.40 8.04
C VAL A 76 -17.18 9.32 7.61
N VAL A 77 -16.78 10.16 6.64
CA VAL A 77 -15.40 10.24 6.16
C VAL A 77 -14.46 10.69 7.29
N LEU A 78 -14.84 11.75 8.02
CA LEU A 78 -14.07 12.25 9.16
C LEU A 78 -13.97 11.22 10.29
N GLN A 79 -15.08 10.56 10.64
CA GLN A 79 -15.06 9.52 11.66
C GLN A 79 -14.14 8.35 11.29
N ALA A 80 -14.18 7.91 10.03
CA ALA A 80 -13.28 6.86 9.55
C ALA A 80 -11.82 7.31 9.59
N ARG A 81 -11.55 8.57 9.20
CA ARG A 81 -10.21 9.15 9.21
C ARG A 81 -9.64 9.25 10.63
N ASP A 82 -10.41 9.76 11.58
CA ASP A 82 -10.03 9.85 13.00
C ASP A 82 -9.75 8.46 13.60
N ALA A 83 -10.58 7.47 13.24
CA ALA A 83 -10.40 6.09 13.70
C ALA A 83 -9.09 5.48 13.17
N VAL A 84 -8.74 5.73 11.90
CA VAL A 84 -7.46 5.31 11.32
C VAL A 84 -6.30 6.02 11.98
N ASP A 85 -6.33 7.35 12.04
CA ASP A 85 -5.27 8.22 12.58
C ASP A 85 -4.87 7.80 14.00
N SER A 86 -5.86 7.61 14.88
CA SER A 86 -5.64 7.23 16.28
C SER A 86 -4.92 5.89 16.49
N LEU A 87 -4.77 5.07 15.44
CA LEU A 87 -4.18 3.74 15.48
C LEU A 87 -2.91 3.60 14.63
N ILE A 88 -2.49 4.66 13.92
CA ILE A 88 -1.21 4.70 13.21
C ILE A 88 -0.08 4.64 14.25
N PRO A 89 0.91 3.73 14.10
CA PRO A 89 2.10 3.76 14.95
C PRO A 89 2.92 5.05 14.80
N ASP A 90 3.32 5.65 15.91
CA ASP A 90 4.25 6.79 15.92
C ASP A 90 5.71 6.33 15.69
N ASP A 91 6.45 7.06 14.85
CA ASP A 91 7.88 6.83 14.52
C ASP A 91 8.78 6.65 15.75
N ASP A 92 8.50 7.41 16.81
CA ASP A 92 9.30 7.43 18.03
C ASP A 92 8.77 6.52 19.15
N ALA A 93 7.69 5.75 18.90
CA ALA A 93 7.13 4.87 19.91
C ALA A 93 8.09 3.71 20.26
N PRO A 94 8.26 3.35 21.54
CA PRO A 94 9.02 2.16 21.90
C PRO A 94 8.27 0.87 21.49
N GLY A 95 9.01 -0.20 21.20
CA GLY A 95 8.43 -1.53 20.98
C GLY A 95 8.04 -1.86 19.54
N TRP A 96 8.69 -1.25 18.55
CA TRP A 96 8.49 -1.60 17.14
C TRP A 96 8.82 -3.07 16.88
N SER A 97 7.84 -3.79 16.34
CA SER A 97 8.05 -5.11 15.75
C SER A 97 8.49 -4.95 14.30
N TRP A 98 8.89 -6.05 13.67
CA TRP A 98 9.18 -6.06 12.24
C TRP A 98 7.98 -5.63 11.38
N ALA A 99 6.74 -5.85 11.83
CA ALA A 99 5.56 -5.46 11.08
C ALA A 99 5.12 -4.01 11.34
N THR A 100 5.65 -3.32 12.38
CA THR A 100 5.24 -1.94 12.72
C THR A 100 5.38 -0.94 11.56
N PRO A 101 6.47 -0.93 10.76
CA PRO A 101 6.56 -0.06 9.60
C PRO A 101 5.46 -0.34 8.55
N LEU A 102 5.08 -1.60 8.37
CA LEU A 102 4.01 -1.98 7.45
C LEU A 102 2.65 -1.45 7.93
N TRP A 103 2.37 -1.57 9.23
CA TRP A 103 1.17 -1.01 9.86
C TRP A 103 1.05 0.50 9.66
N GLN A 104 2.18 1.20 9.76
CA GLN A 104 2.24 2.64 9.56
C GLN A 104 1.99 3.00 8.09
N ASN A 105 2.67 2.33 7.16
CA ASN A 105 2.50 2.56 5.72
C ASN A 105 1.05 2.39 5.26
N VAL A 106 0.33 1.37 5.74
CA VAL A 106 -1.10 1.21 5.44
C VAL A 106 -1.93 2.32 6.07
N GLY A 107 -1.70 2.60 7.36
CA GLY A 107 -2.49 3.56 8.12
C GLY A 107 -2.40 4.96 7.53
N ILE A 108 -1.19 5.43 7.26
CA ILE A 108 -0.95 6.74 6.66
C ILE A 108 -1.57 6.81 5.26
N SER A 109 -1.42 5.76 4.44
CA SER A 109 -2.02 5.73 3.10
C SER A 109 -3.54 5.83 3.14
N VAL A 110 -4.19 5.06 4.01
CA VAL A 110 -5.65 5.12 4.19
C VAL A 110 -6.09 6.48 4.72
N TYR A 111 -5.36 7.05 5.69
CA TYR A 111 -5.65 8.38 6.25
C TYR A 111 -5.61 9.48 5.18
N TYR A 112 -4.57 9.53 4.36
CA TYR A 112 -4.43 10.55 3.32
C TYR A 112 -5.46 10.36 2.19
N THR A 113 -5.73 9.13 1.77
CA THR A 113 -6.77 8.88 0.75
C THR A 113 -8.18 9.19 1.27
N LEU A 114 -8.47 9.02 2.56
CA LEU A 114 -9.69 9.57 3.18
C LEU A 114 -9.72 11.11 3.15
N GLY A 115 -8.56 11.77 3.27
CA GLY A 115 -8.43 13.21 3.05
C GLY A 115 -8.81 13.62 1.62
N VAL A 116 -8.32 12.91 0.60
CA VAL A 116 -8.73 13.14 -0.80
C VAL A 116 -10.24 12.99 -0.97
N VAL A 117 -10.83 11.96 -0.36
CA VAL A 117 -12.29 11.76 -0.34
C VAL A 117 -13.03 12.92 0.34
N ALA A 118 -12.46 13.51 1.39
CA ALA A 118 -12.99 14.70 2.04
C ALA A 118 -12.79 16.00 1.24
N GLY A 119 -12.00 15.96 0.14
CA GLY A 119 -11.69 17.12 -0.69
C GLY A 119 -10.41 17.84 -0.31
N ASP A 120 -9.54 17.22 0.50
CA ASP A 120 -8.18 17.73 0.74
C ASP A 120 -7.40 17.73 -0.59
N GLY A 121 -6.63 18.79 -0.84
CA GLY A 121 -5.89 18.95 -2.10
C GLY A 121 -4.62 18.11 -2.24
N GLU A 122 -4.39 17.20 -1.30
CA GLU A 122 -3.17 16.39 -1.21
C GLU A 122 -3.44 14.97 -1.72
N ALA A 123 -3.15 14.74 -3.01
CA ALA A 123 -3.08 13.41 -3.62
C ALA A 123 -1.62 12.92 -3.67
N GLY A 124 -1.41 11.60 -3.75
CA GLY A 124 -0.11 11.03 -4.09
C GLY A 124 0.74 10.46 -2.94
N PHE A 125 0.16 10.19 -1.77
CA PHE A 125 0.87 9.55 -0.66
C PHE A 125 0.95 8.01 -0.70
N PRO A 126 -0.08 7.27 -1.16
CA PRO A 126 -0.07 5.81 -1.07
C PRO A 126 1.05 5.12 -1.86
N LEU A 127 1.50 5.67 -2.99
CA LEU A 127 2.57 5.05 -3.79
C LEU A 127 3.89 5.01 -3.04
N SER A 128 4.24 6.10 -2.35
CA SER A 128 5.48 6.22 -1.59
C SER A 128 5.52 5.16 -0.49
N HIS A 129 4.47 5.06 0.33
CA HIS A 129 4.37 4.05 1.39
C HIS A 129 4.28 2.62 0.86
N TYR A 130 3.64 2.41 -0.31
CA TYR A 130 3.58 1.11 -0.97
C TYR A 130 4.98 0.63 -1.38
N ILE A 131 5.75 1.51 -2.02
CA ILE A 131 7.11 1.21 -2.46
C ILE A 131 8.06 1.08 -1.27
N GLU A 132 7.91 1.94 -0.27
CA GLU A 132 8.64 1.85 1.00
C GLU A 132 8.36 0.54 1.73
N ALA A 133 7.13 0.03 1.75
CA ALA A 133 6.81 -1.27 2.34
C ALA A 133 7.56 -2.42 1.64
N ALA A 134 7.59 -2.42 0.31
CA ALA A 134 8.31 -3.44 -0.45
C ALA A 134 9.84 -3.35 -0.25
N ASP A 135 10.38 -2.13 -0.25
CA ASP A 135 11.80 -1.87 -0.01
C ASP A 135 12.20 -2.25 1.43
N TYR A 136 11.39 -1.88 2.43
CA TYR A 136 11.56 -2.27 3.82
C TYR A 136 11.62 -3.80 3.99
N ILE A 137 10.68 -4.53 3.38
CA ILE A 137 10.69 -6.01 3.42
C ILE A 137 11.97 -6.54 2.80
N ALA A 138 12.37 -6.02 1.64
CA ALA A 138 13.60 -6.42 0.97
C ALA A 138 14.84 -6.15 1.84
N GLN A 139 14.96 -4.96 2.44
CA GLN A 139 16.09 -4.58 3.28
C GLN A 139 16.15 -5.42 4.56
N SER A 140 15.03 -5.48 5.29
CA SER A 140 14.94 -6.18 6.59
C SER A 140 15.11 -7.70 6.48
N THR A 141 14.79 -8.27 5.32
CA THR A 141 15.02 -9.71 5.04
C THR A 141 16.34 -9.97 4.33
N SER A 142 17.03 -8.97 3.78
CA SER A 142 18.39 -9.12 3.27
C SER A 142 19.35 -9.34 4.45
N GLY A 143 19.90 -10.55 4.58
CA GLY A 143 20.68 -10.93 5.77
C GLY A 143 21.98 -10.13 5.93
N LEU A 144 22.65 -10.29 7.08
CA LEU A 144 23.85 -9.53 7.55
C LEU A 144 25.02 -9.38 6.55
N ASN A 145 25.08 -10.19 5.48
CA ASN A 145 26.19 -10.23 4.52
C ASN A 145 25.77 -10.02 3.05
N THR A 146 24.54 -9.57 2.77
CA THR A 146 24.09 -9.32 1.39
C THR A 146 24.32 -7.85 1.07
N PRO A 147 25.20 -7.49 0.11
CA PRO A 147 25.36 -6.09 -0.30
C PRO A 147 24.04 -5.56 -0.88
N LEU A 148 23.60 -4.37 -0.44
CA LEU A 148 22.36 -3.69 -0.85
C LEU A 148 22.26 -3.36 -2.35
N ALA A 149 23.32 -3.56 -3.14
CA ALA A 149 23.41 -3.16 -4.55
C ALA A 149 22.47 -3.93 -5.49
N SER A 150 21.66 -4.87 -5.00
CA SER A 150 20.71 -5.65 -5.79
C SER A 150 19.27 -5.63 -5.29
N ILE A 151 18.90 -4.71 -4.38
CA ILE A 151 17.57 -4.71 -3.76
C ILE A 151 16.43 -4.56 -4.77
N GLU A 152 16.68 -3.84 -5.87
CA GLU A 152 15.73 -3.67 -6.98
C GLU A 152 15.37 -4.98 -7.69
N ARG A 153 16.20 -6.01 -7.53
CA ARG A 153 15.99 -7.35 -8.08
C ARG A 153 15.36 -8.30 -7.08
N GLU A 154 15.14 -7.87 -5.84
CA GLU A 154 14.46 -8.69 -4.85
C GLU A 154 13.05 -8.99 -5.34
N PRO A 155 12.58 -10.25 -5.21
CA PRO A 155 11.29 -10.66 -5.77
C PRO A 155 10.12 -9.78 -5.32
N ILE A 156 10.16 -9.28 -4.08
CA ILE A 156 9.12 -8.40 -3.53
C ILE A 156 9.08 -7.04 -4.22
N VAL A 157 10.24 -6.44 -4.52
CA VAL A 157 10.34 -5.14 -5.19
C VAL A 157 9.93 -5.26 -6.66
N VAL A 158 10.37 -6.34 -7.34
CA VAL A 158 9.97 -6.63 -8.72
C VAL A 158 8.46 -6.84 -8.81
N GLN A 159 7.88 -7.64 -7.91
CA GLN A 159 6.44 -7.88 -7.89
C GLN A 159 5.67 -6.59 -7.57
N ALA A 160 6.13 -5.79 -6.62
CA ALA A 160 5.48 -4.53 -6.27
C ALA A 160 5.39 -3.58 -7.47
N ARG A 161 6.48 -3.45 -8.24
CA ARG A 161 6.50 -2.63 -9.46
C ARG A 161 5.58 -3.18 -10.55
N GLN A 162 5.51 -4.50 -10.68
CA GLN A 162 4.59 -5.14 -11.63
C GLN A 162 3.14 -4.82 -11.27
N VAL A 163 2.77 -4.92 -9.99
CA VAL A 163 1.42 -4.58 -9.53
C VAL A 163 1.07 -3.12 -9.86
N VAL A 164 1.98 -2.17 -9.61
CA VAL A 164 1.77 -0.76 -9.97
C VAL A 164 1.61 -0.58 -11.48
N ALA A 165 2.45 -1.24 -12.29
CA ALA A 165 2.35 -1.18 -13.75
C ALA A 165 1.00 -1.74 -14.25
N ASP A 166 0.56 -2.86 -13.68
CA ASP A 166 -0.72 -3.49 -14.01
C ASP A 166 -1.91 -2.62 -13.60
N MET A 167 -1.83 -1.94 -12.45
CA MET A 167 -2.83 -0.97 -12.00
C MET A 167 -2.96 0.18 -13.01
N VAL A 168 -1.84 0.82 -13.37
CA VAL A 168 -1.83 1.94 -14.32
C VAL A 168 -2.39 1.49 -15.67
N GLN A 169 -1.93 0.37 -16.21
CA GLN A 169 -2.40 -0.17 -17.49
C GLN A 169 -3.89 -0.51 -17.45
N THR A 170 -4.37 -1.11 -16.36
CA THR A 170 -5.79 -1.45 -16.20
C THR A 170 -6.64 -0.19 -16.17
N LEU A 171 -6.26 0.78 -15.33
CA LEU A 171 -7.00 2.04 -15.20
C LEU A 171 -6.97 2.86 -16.48
N GLU A 172 -5.88 2.89 -17.24
CA GLU A 172 -5.81 3.58 -18.53
C GLU A 172 -6.90 3.10 -19.50
N ASN A 173 -7.13 1.79 -19.56
CA ASN A 173 -8.05 1.15 -20.52
C ASN A 173 -9.44 0.86 -19.97
N MET A 174 -9.66 1.05 -18.68
CA MET A 174 -10.91 0.72 -18.00
C MET A 174 -11.92 1.87 -18.11
N ASP A 175 -13.16 1.54 -18.44
CA ASP A 175 -14.31 2.42 -18.19
C ASP A 175 -14.73 2.32 -16.72
N VAL A 176 -15.00 3.46 -16.08
CA VAL A 176 -15.39 3.52 -14.66
C VAL A 176 -16.87 3.15 -14.53
N THR A 177 -17.14 1.84 -14.49
CA THR A 177 -18.45 1.25 -14.20
C THR A 177 -18.38 0.38 -12.95
N LEU A 178 -19.51 0.14 -12.29
CA LEU A 178 -19.57 -0.66 -11.06
C LEU A 178 -18.96 -2.06 -11.25
N ASP A 179 -19.29 -2.74 -12.36
CA ASP A 179 -18.77 -4.07 -12.68
C ASP A 179 -17.26 -4.04 -12.93
N ALA A 180 -16.77 -3.05 -13.68
CA ALA A 180 -15.34 -2.91 -13.95
C ALA A 180 -14.54 -2.61 -12.68
N VAL A 181 -15.07 -1.76 -11.79
CA VAL A 181 -14.46 -1.47 -10.49
C VAL A 181 -14.43 -2.72 -9.60
N ALA A 182 -15.50 -3.53 -9.59
CA ALA A 182 -15.51 -4.80 -8.85
C ALA A 182 -14.47 -5.80 -9.37
N VAL A 183 -14.31 -5.90 -10.69
CA VAL A 183 -13.26 -6.72 -11.33
C VAL A 183 -11.88 -6.21 -10.95
N TYR A 184 -11.66 -4.89 -11.01
CA TYR A 184 -10.40 -4.26 -10.60
C TYR A 184 -10.04 -4.62 -9.16
N TYR A 185 -10.94 -4.43 -8.19
CA TYR A 185 -10.68 -4.81 -6.79
C TYR A 185 -10.42 -6.32 -6.60
N SER A 186 -11.03 -7.17 -7.43
CA SER A 186 -10.76 -8.62 -7.39
C SER A 186 -9.33 -8.95 -7.83
N GLN A 187 -8.84 -8.29 -8.88
CA GLN A 187 -7.44 -8.40 -9.33
C GLN A 187 -6.47 -7.89 -8.28
N LEU A 188 -6.79 -6.77 -7.61
CA LEU A 188 -5.98 -6.22 -6.53
C LEU A 188 -5.88 -7.15 -5.33
N ALA A 189 -6.97 -7.81 -4.96
CA ALA A 189 -6.95 -8.80 -3.88
C ALA A 189 -6.03 -9.98 -4.21
N GLU A 190 -5.99 -10.42 -5.47
CA GLU A 190 -5.04 -11.45 -5.92
C GLU A 190 -3.59 -10.95 -5.91
N ALA A 191 -3.36 -9.74 -6.43
CA ALA A 191 -2.04 -9.09 -6.41
C ALA A 191 -1.50 -8.92 -4.98
N GLY A 192 -2.34 -8.48 -4.04
CA GLY A 192 -1.99 -8.37 -2.62
C GLY A 192 -1.62 -9.70 -1.98
N ARG A 193 -2.38 -10.77 -2.25
CA ARG A 193 -2.03 -12.11 -1.76
C ARG A 193 -0.73 -12.63 -2.35
N SER A 194 -0.48 -12.39 -3.64
CA SER A 194 0.79 -12.75 -4.29
C SER A 194 1.97 -12.03 -3.64
N LEU A 195 1.86 -10.72 -3.43
CA LEU A 195 2.90 -9.92 -2.79
C LEU A 195 3.14 -10.36 -1.34
N ALA A 196 2.08 -10.61 -0.58
CA ALA A 196 2.16 -11.09 0.79
C ALA A 196 2.84 -12.47 0.87
N SER A 197 2.49 -13.40 -0.02
CA SER A 197 3.12 -14.72 -0.09
C SER A 197 4.64 -14.64 -0.35
N ILE A 198 5.07 -13.68 -1.18
CA ILE A 198 6.51 -13.43 -1.38
C ILE A 198 7.14 -12.91 -0.08
N ALA A 199 6.49 -11.96 0.60
CA ALA A 199 7.00 -11.37 1.84
C ALA A 199 7.11 -12.40 2.97
N GLU A 200 6.11 -13.28 3.13
CA GLU A 200 6.13 -14.39 4.09
C GLU A 200 7.34 -15.30 3.85
N ARG A 201 7.54 -15.75 2.61
CA ARG A 201 8.68 -16.60 2.24
C ARG A 201 10.02 -15.92 2.55
N LEU A 202 10.17 -14.64 2.20
CA LEU A 202 11.38 -13.88 2.51
C LEU A 202 11.62 -13.76 4.01
N ARG A 203 10.56 -13.55 4.79
CA ARG A 203 10.62 -13.48 6.26
C ARG A 203 11.04 -14.82 6.85
N GLU A 204 10.46 -15.93 6.39
CA GLU A 204 10.83 -17.28 6.81
C GLU A 204 12.30 -17.60 6.47
N ASP A 205 12.73 -17.31 5.25
CA ASP A 205 14.12 -17.51 4.81
C ASP A 205 15.12 -16.66 5.60
N ALA A 206 14.75 -15.44 5.98
CA ALA A 206 15.56 -14.59 6.84
C ALA A 206 15.66 -15.13 8.28
N ARG A 207 14.55 -15.60 8.86
CA ARG A 207 14.54 -16.27 10.17
C ARG A 207 15.38 -17.54 10.18
N ASN A 208 15.28 -18.35 9.13
CA ASN A 208 16.10 -19.56 8.96
C ASN A 208 17.60 -19.26 8.86
N ARG A 209 17.97 -18.05 8.43
CA ARG A 209 19.35 -17.54 8.43
C ARG A 209 19.77 -16.85 9.73
N GLY A 210 18.89 -16.76 10.72
CA GLY A 210 19.16 -16.13 12.01
C GLY A 210 19.01 -14.61 12.04
N VAL A 211 18.32 -14.01 11.06
CA VAL A 211 17.95 -12.59 11.11
C VAL A 211 16.84 -12.39 12.14
N ASN A 212 16.96 -11.38 12.99
CA ASN A 212 16.01 -11.10 14.07
C ASN A 212 14.82 -10.25 13.56
N ILE A 213 13.72 -10.90 13.14
CA ILE A 213 12.49 -10.33 12.57
C ILE A 213 11.21 -11.12 12.92
#